data_AF-A0A958ASW2-F1
#
_entry.id   AF-A0A958ASW2-F1
#
_cell.length_a   1.000
_cell.length_b   1.000
_cell.length_c   1.000
_cell.angle_alpha   90.00
_cell.angle_beta   90.00
_cell.angle_gamma   90.00
#
_symmetry.space_group_name_H-M   'P 1'
#
loop_
_entity.id
_entity.type
_entity.pdbx_description
1 polymer ?
#
loop_
_entity_poly.entity_id
_entity_poly.type
_entity_poly.pdbx_seq_one_letter_code
_entity_poly.pdbx_strand_id
1 'polypeptide(L)'
;LTRRCRHLARQPQTLQAGMFVVGCIYNFCTYHHTLRIALHLPNHRHRWLQRTPAIAAALTDHRWSIAELFAFKVPPPRWSPPIRRGRPSNHTLHLIELWCT
;
A
#
# COMPACT_ATOMS: atom_id res chain seq x y z
N LEU A 1 20.13 9.43 -29.46
CA LEU A 1 20.72 8.44 -28.52
C LEU A 1 19.58 7.75 -27.75
N THR A 2 18.81 6.88 -28.41
CA THR A 2 17.75 6.09 -27.77
C THR A 2 18.37 4.79 -27.27
N ARG A 3 18.64 4.71 -25.96
CA ARG A 3 19.14 3.48 -25.35
C ARG A 3 18.02 2.43 -25.45
N ARG A 4 18.23 1.36 -26.22
CA ARG A 4 17.33 0.19 -26.30
C ARG A 4 17.32 -0.54 -24.95
N CYS A 5 16.59 -0.01 -23.96
CA CYS A 5 16.48 -0.58 -22.61
C CYS A 5 15.21 -1.44 -22.40
N ARG A 6 14.56 -1.93 -23.46
CA ARG A 6 13.31 -2.70 -23.35
C ARG A 6 13.45 -4.18 -23.74
N HIS A 7 14.67 -4.68 -23.95
CA HIS A 7 14.84 -6.07 -24.37
C HIS A 7 14.68 -7.09 -23.22
N LEU A 8 14.74 -6.63 -21.97
CA LEU A 8 14.55 -7.45 -20.76
C LEU A 8 13.08 -7.68 -20.41
N ALA A 9 12.17 -6.81 -20.87
CA ALA A 9 10.73 -6.92 -20.59
C ALA A 9 9.99 -7.46 -21.82
N ARG A 10 10.35 -8.68 -22.26
CA ARG A 10 9.65 -9.35 -23.37
C ARG A 10 8.23 -9.79 -23.01
N GLN A 11 7.94 -9.86 -21.71
CA GLN A 11 6.65 -10.26 -21.16
C GLN A 11 5.97 -9.05 -20.49
N PRO A 12 4.74 -8.70 -20.90
CA PRO A 12 4.02 -7.56 -20.32
C PRO A 12 3.74 -7.75 -18.83
N GLN A 13 3.60 -8.99 -18.36
CA GLN A 13 3.35 -9.31 -16.95
C GLN A 13 4.53 -8.90 -16.06
N THR A 14 5.76 -9.21 -16.47
CA THR A 14 6.97 -8.80 -15.73
C THR A 14 7.12 -7.29 -15.70
N LEU A 15 6.81 -6.62 -16.81
CA LEU A 15 6.83 -5.16 -16.88
C LEU A 15 5.84 -4.55 -15.89
N GLN A 16 4.60 -5.02 -15.91
CA GLN A 16 3.55 -4.56 -15.02
C GLN A 16 3.94 -4.76 -13.55
N ALA A 17 4.43 -5.94 -13.19
CA ALA A 17 4.89 -6.23 -11.82
C ALA A 17 6.03 -5.27 -11.39
N GLY A 18 7.01 -5.03 -12.26
CA GLY A 18 8.08 -4.08 -12.01
C GLY A 18 7.58 -2.64 -11.82
N MET A 19 6.60 -2.22 -12.62
CA MET A 19 5.98 -0.89 -12.47
C MET A 19 5.30 -0.73 -11.11
N PHE A 20 4.59 -1.76 -10.64
CA PHE A 20 3.98 -1.73 -9.30
C PHE A 20 5.04 -1.61 -8.21
N VAL A 21 6.13 -2.38 -8.28
CA VAL A 21 7.22 -2.30 -7.31
C VAL A 21 7.83 -0.90 -7.25
N VAL A 22 8.14 -0.31 -8.41
CA VAL A 22 8.68 1.06 -8.48
C VAL A 22 7.69 2.08 -7.89
N GLY A 23 6.40 1.94 -8.21
CA GLY A 23 5.34 2.76 -7.64
C GLY A 23 5.26 2.64 -6.11
N CYS A 24 5.32 1.43 -5.56
CA CYS A 24 5.30 1.22 -4.12
C CYS A 24 6.53 1.84 -3.44
N ILE A 25 7.73 1.66 -4.00
CA ILE A 25 8.95 2.27 -3.45
C ILE A 25 8.85 3.80 -3.45
N TYR A 26 8.38 4.40 -4.55
CA TYR A 26 8.19 5.85 -4.65
C TYR A 26 7.23 6.39 -3.58
N ASN A 27 6.10 5.69 -3.35
CA ASN A 27 5.03 6.15 -2.47
C ASN A 27 5.31 5.88 -0.98
N PHE A 28 5.95 4.75 -0.64
CA PHE A 28 6.09 4.29 0.74
C PHE A 28 7.52 4.42 1.30
N CYS A 29 8.55 4.26 0.47
CA CYS A 29 9.94 4.12 0.94
C CYS A 29 10.78 5.40 0.82
N THR A 30 10.34 6.38 0.02
CA THR A 30 11.12 7.58 -0.30
C THR A 30 10.44 8.84 0.24
N TYR A 31 11.19 9.67 0.97
CA TYR A 31 10.73 11.00 1.38
C TYR A 31 10.81 11.98 0.21
N HIS A 32 9.83 12.88 0.12
CA HIS A 32 9.78 13.88 -0.94
C HIS A 32 9.83 15.28 -0.37
N HIS A 33 10.73 16.10 -0.93
CA HIS A 33 10.99 17.46 -0.45
C HIS A 33 9.77 18.39 -0.56
N THR A 34 8.97 18.22 -1.60
CA THR A 34 7.75 19.00 -1.88
C THR A 34 6.59 18.68 -0.94
N LEU A 35 6.59 17.50 -0.31
CA LEU A 35 5.53 17.06 0.59
C LEU A 35 5.81 17.37 2.06
N ARG A 36 6.94 18.03 2.36
CA ARG A 36 7.34 18.32 3.74
C ARG A 36 6.47 19.41 4.33
N ILE A 37 6.18 19.30 5.61
CA ILE A 37 5.41 20.30 6.35
C ILE A 37 6.34 21.09 7.27
N ALA A 38 6.16 22.40 7.33
CA ALA A 38 6.82 23.26 8.30
C ALA A 38 6.17 23.10 9.67
N LEU A 39 6.93 22.65 10.65
CA LEU A 39 6.57 22.66 12.06
C LEU A 39 7.12 23.94 12.67
N HIS A 40 6.24 24.81 13.17
CA HIS A 40 6.61 26.03 13.87
C HIS A 40 6.90 25.72 15.34
N LEU A 41 8.12 26.03 15.78
CA LEU A 41 8.57 25.87 17.16
C LEU A 41 8.63 27.24 17.85
N PRO A 42 8.63 27.27 19.20
CA PRO A 42 8.90 28.49 19.96
C PRO A 42 10.22 29.15 19.54
N ASN A 43 10.32 30.47 19.74
CA ASN A 43 11.49 31.29 19.39
C ASN A 43 11.76 31.39 17.87
N HIS A 44 10.71 31.50 17.06
CA HIS A 44 10.80 31.66 15.59
C HIS A 44 11.57 30.57 14.86
N ARG A 45 11.66 29.38 15.45
CA ARG A 45 12.31 28.22 14.84
C ARG A 45 11.31 27.45 13.99
N HIS A 46 11.78 26.86 12.90
CA HIS A 46 10.98 25.94 12.11
C HIS A 46 11.76 24.66 11.86
N ARG A 47 11.05 23.53 11.83
CA ARG A 47 11.60 22.23 11.43
C ARG A 47 10.75 21.65 10.31
N TRP A 48 11.40 21.04 9.32
CA TRP A 48 10.69 20.36 8.23
C TRP A 48 10.41 18.91 8.61
N LEU A 49 9.14 18.54 8.67
CA LEU A 49 8.73 17.15 8.80
C LEU A 49 8.79 16.47 7.43
N GLN A 50 9.62 15.44 7.33
CA GLN A 50 9.76 14.63 6.11
C GLN A 50 8.53 13.75 5.92
N ARG A 51 7.99 13.69 4.70
CA ARG A 51 6.82 12.86 4.38
C ARG A 51 7.03 12.12 3.07
N THR A 52 6.51 10.90 3.01
CA THR A 52 6.31 10.15 1.77
C THR A 52 4.91 10.45 1.22
N PRO A 53 4.60 10.18 -0.06
CA PRO A 53 3.25 10.33 -0.61
C PRO A 53 2.21 9.53 0.18
N ALA A 54 2.56 8.32 0.64
CA ALA A 54 1.66 7.51 1.46
C ALA A 54 1.38 8.16 2.83
N ILE A 55 2.37 8.78 3.48
CA ILE A 55 2.16 9.57 4.70
C ILE A 55 1.35 10.84 4.38
N ALA A 56 1.58 11.47 3.23
CA ALA A 56 0.83 12.64 2.76
C ALA A 56 -0.67 12.34 2.63
N ALA A 57 -0.99 11.16 2.09
CA ALA A 57 -2.34 10.65 1.90
C ALA A 57 -2.94 9.96 3.14
N ALA A 58 -2.25 9.98 4.29
CA ALA A 58 -2.67 9.30 5.52
C ALA A 58 -2.94 7.79 5.36
N LEU A 59 -2.19 7.12 4.47
CA LEU A 59 -2.24 5.66 4.30
C LEU A 59 -1.32 4.91 5.27
N THR A 60 -0.32 5.59 5.81
CA THR A 60 0.68 5.06 6.74
C THR A 60 1.26 6.19 7.58
N ASP A 61 1.72 5.87 8.79
CA ASP A 61 2.28 6.85 9.72
C ASP A 61 3.81 6.92 9.69
N HIS A 62 4.45 5.90 9.09
CA HIS A 62 5.90 5.82 8.97
C HIS A 62 6.35 5.60 7.53
N ARG A 63 7.65 5.83 7.32
CA ARG A 63 8.33 5.45 6.07
C ARG A 63 8.68 3.98 6.12
N TRP A 64 8.31 3.27 5.07
CA TRP A 64 8.57 1.85 4.96
C TRP A 64 10.00 1.60 4.49
N SER A 65 10.60 0.52 4.96
CA SER A 65 11.80 -0.02 4.31
C SER A 65 11.41 -0.93 3.14
N ILE A 66 12.32 -1.15 2.19
CA ILE A 66 12.09 -2.09 1.08
C ILE A 66 11.81 -3.50 1.61
N ALA A 67 12.58 -3.94 2.62
CA ALA A 67 12.39 -5.25 3.23
C ALA A 67 11.02 -5.40 3.89
N GLU A 68 10.59 -4.38 4.64
CA GLU A 68 9.27 -4.33 5.27
C GLU A 68 8.14 -4.38 4.23
N LEU A 69 8.26 -3.60 3.16
CA LEU A 69 7.28 -3.56 2.06
C LEU A 69 7.07 -4.94 1.43
N PHE A 70 8.15 -5.70 1.22
CA PHE A 70 8.06 -7.05 0.63
C PHE A 70 7.71 -8.13 1.66
N ALA A 71 8.02 -7.93 2.93
CA ALA A 71 7.69 -8.88 3.99
C ALA A 71 6.23 -8.75 4.47
N PHE A 72 5.59 -7.62 4.21
CA PHE A 72 4.25 -7.34 4.69
C PHE A 72 3.22 -8.34 4.17
N LYS A 73 2.49 -8.94 5.10
CA LYS A 73 1.40 -9.86 4.81
C LYS A 73 0.10 -9.07 4.77
N VAL A 74 -0.44 -8.92 3.57
CA VAL A 74 -1.77 -8.33 3.39
C VAL A 74 -2.78 -9.29 4.04
N PRO A 75 -3.58 -8.85 5.01
CA PRO A 75 -4.60 -9.71 5.59
C PRO A 75 -5.57 -10.15 4.48
N PRO A 76 -6.06 -11.41 4.51
CA PRO A 76 -7.06 -11.84 3.54
C PRO A 76 -8.29 -10.94 3.63
N PRO A 77 -9.05 -10.80 2.53
CA PRO A 77 -10.32 -10.09 2.59
C PRO A 77 -11.20 -10.68 3.69
N ARG A 78 -12.05 -9.84 4.27
CA ARG A 78 -13.06 -10.30 5.23
C ARG A 78 -13.84 -11.46 4.60
N TRP A 79 -14.08 -12.50 5.39
CA TRP A 79 -14.85 -13.64 4.92
C TRP A 79 -16.25 -13.18 4.52
N SER A 80 -16.72 -13.67 3.37
CA SER A 80 -18.08 -13.45 2.90
C SER A 80 -18.75 -14.79 2.67
N PRO A 81 -20.05 -14.92 2.97
CA PRO A 81 -20.76 -16.17 2.77
C PRO A 81 -20.77 -16.53 1.28
N PRO A 82 -20.60 -17.82 0.94
CA PRO A 82 -20.65 -18.25 -0.45
C PRO A 82 -22.04 -17.97 -1.03
N ILE A 83 -22.08 -17.42 -2.23
CA ILE A 83 -23.33 -17.17 -2.96
C ILE A 83 -24.01 -18.52 -3.20
N ARG A 84 -25.20 -18.70 -2.62
CA ARG A 84 -25.98 -19.94 -2.74
C ARG A 84 -27.44 -19.63 -3.07
N ARG A 85 -28.08 -20.55 -3.78
CA ARG A 85 -29.54 -20.58 -3.97
C ARG A 85 -30.16 -21.45 -2.86
N GLY A 86 -31.27 -21.00 -2.28
CA GLY A 86 -31.99 -21.73 -1.23
C GLY A 86 -31.58 -21.36 0.20
N ARG A 87 -32.18 -22.03 1.18
CA ARG A 87 -31.99 -21.74 2.61
C ARG A 87 -30.56 -22.13 3.07
N PRO A 88 -29.80 -21.23 3.72
CA PRO A 88 -28.49 -21.56 4.28
C PRO A 88 -28.62 -22.54 5.45
N SER A 89 -27.60 -23.37 5.65
CA SER A 89 -27.52 -24.29 6.79
C SER A 89 -27.35 -23.52 8.11
N ASN A 90 -27.76 -24.11 9.23
CA ASN A 90 -27.55 -23.50 10.56
C ASN A 90 -26.07 -23.20 10.84
N HIS A 91 -25.16 -24.08 10.38
CA HIS A 91 -23.71 -23.84 10.48
C HIS A 91 -23.28 -22.59 9.71
N THR A 92 -23.82 -22.39 8.50
CA THR A 92 -23.54 -21.20 7.69
C THR A 92 -24.10 -19.93 8.34
N LEU A 93 -25.31 -19.99 8.90
CA LEU A 93 -25.91 -18.87 9.63
C LEU A 93 -25.05 -18.45 10.82
N HIS A 94 -24.53 -19.43 11.57
CA HIS A 94 -23.62 -19.17 12.67
C HIS A 94 -22.30 -18.52 12.22
N LEU A 95 -21.72 -18.96 11.10
CA LEU A 95 -20.54 -18.29 10.53
C LEU A 95 -20.84 -16.85 10.09
N ILE A 96 -22.02 -16.60 9.52
CA ILE A 96 -22.44 -15.23 9.14
C ILE A 96 -22.54 -14.34 10.38
N GLU A 97 -23.15 -14.84 11.45
CA GLU A 97 -23.24 -14.11 12.72
C GLU A 97 -21.86 -13.77 13.29
N LEU A 98 -20.91 -14.71 13.26
CA LEU A 98 -19.56 -14.53 13.78
C LEU A 98 -18.68 -13.59 12.95
N TRP A 99 -18.80 -13.63 11.61
CA TRP A 99 -17.81 -13.03 10.71
C TRP A 99 -18.32 -11.87 9.85
N CYS A 100 -19.64 -11.63 9.81
CA CYS A 100 -20.25 -10.61 8.96
C CYS A 100 -21.08 -9.55 9.73
N THR A 101 -21.12 -9.60 11.06
CA THR A 101 -21.65 -8.53 11.91
C THR A 101 -20.59 -7.46 12.19
#